data_AF-A0A4Q4VCQ8-F1
#
_entry.id   AF-A0A4Q4VCQ8-F1
#
_cell.length_a   1.000
_cell.length_b   1.000
_cell.length_c   1.000
_cell.angle_alpha   90.00
_cell.angle_beta   90.00
_cell.angle_gamma   90.00
#
_symmetry.space_group_name_H-M   'P 1'
#
loop_
_entity.id
_entity.type
_entity.pdbx_description
1 polymer ?
#
loop_
_entity_poly.entity_id
_entity_poly.type
_entity_poly.pdbx_seq_one_letter_code
_entity_poly.pdbx_strand_id
1 'polypeptide(L)'
;MSWTPPPLDWLSYNDCSAVAAWYDGAGLDSYDSSVAAILNYLDSSLPNNLSTHPNDAQLIGWYLGDSTSEQVFQWMVAGWNNCTSENGDASVEFCANYGSAGDSDLAGPGVFIAYHLEAALATIYAIVILSDHIRRLPPKNDPARQEDPARQEDPAPQEDSAPKKDNAGARILHAFRESSIEFLDAAVLFSISLQIASIVQSAQLRTSGRAITTYTGLVSMMACLFSVLRSSPQLCYIWAAAPEAADSRLANSTGSRLKDYRWAVGTLLRLSFALTCLVTMWTLLGFITAWRTDISQAAPGENNEDQEWTFGQILALATWAPICKNWGFIAMFGPEVGHAGRMSPHYDVIPAKEGSEQGERARPDLLTQA
;
A
#
# COMPACT_ATOMS: atom_id res chain seq x y z
N MET A 1 30.99 -43.54 22.89
CA MET A 1 29.74 -43.46 23.67
C MET A 1 28.74 -44.35 22.95
N SER A 2 28.29 -45.46 23.54
CA SER A 2 27.53 -46.52 22.83
C SER A 2 26.08 -46.60 23.30
N TRP A 3 25.36 -45.49 23.22
CA TRP A 3 23.90 -45.54 23.34
C TRP A 3 23.31 -45.72 21.94
N THR A 4 22.30 -46.58 21.83
CA THR A 4 21.58 -46.84 20.59
C THR A 4 20.15 -46.33 20.79
N PRO A 5 19.62 -45.50 19.89
CA PRO A 5 18.27 -44.97 20.03
C PRO A 5 17.23 -46.11 19.94
N PRO A 6 16.08 -45.96 20.60
CA PRO A 6 14.99 -46.91 20.43
C PRO A 6 14.41 -46.84 19.00
N PRO A 7 13.69 -47.89 18.57
CA PRO A 7 12.91 -47.85 17.33
C PRO A 7 11.90 -46.69 17.29
N LEU A 8 11.58 -46.17 16.10
CA LEU A 8 10.68 -45.03 15.89
C LEU A 8 9.28 -45.25 16.50
N ASP A 9 8.79 -46.48 16.48
CA ASP A 9 7.49 -46.89 17.02
C ASP A 9 7.43 -46.92 18.55
N TRP A 10 8.57 -46.79 19.23
CA TRP A 10 8.66 -46.78 20.70
C TRP A 10 8.78 -45.36 21.26
N LEU A 11 8.90 -44.36 20.40
CA LEU A 11 9.04 -42.98 20.81
C LEU A 11 7.71 -42.46 21.37
N SER A 12 7.81 -41.66 22.43
CA SER A 12 6.67 -41.10 23.14
C SER A 12 6.87 -39.60 23.19
N TYR A 13 6.12 -38.84 22.39
CA TYR A 13 6.23 -37.38 22.38
C TYR A 13 5.26 -36.79 23.42
N ASN A 14 5.69 -36.86 24.68
CA ASN A 14 4.84 -36.47 25.82
C ASN A 14 4.83 -34.96 26.07
N ASP A 15 5.87 -34.25 25.62
CA ASP A 15 5.98 -32.80 25.71
C ASP A 15 6.06 -32.19 24.31
N CYS A 16 4.90 -31.81 23.79
CA CYS A 16 4.79 -31.18 22.48
C CYS A 16 5.38 -29.77 22.44
N SER A 17 5.57 -29.11 23.59
CA SER A 17 6.21 -27.81 23.66
C SER A 17 7.70 -27.90 23.35
N ALA A 18 8.35 -28.98 23.79
CA ALA A 18 9.74 -29.28 23.43
C ALA A 18 9.90 -29.63 21.95
N VAL A 19 8.92 -30.34 21.36
CA VAL A 19 8.87 -30.60 19.90
C VAL A 19 8.74 -29.30 19.12
N ALA A 20 7.83 -28.41 19.53
CA ALA A 20 7.64 -27.10 18.91
C ALA A 20 8.88 -26.22 19.03
N ALA A 21 9.50 -26.14 20.22
CA ALA A 21 10.69 -25.34 20.48
C ALA A 21 11.92 -25.82 19.70
N TRP A 22 12.06 -27.12 19.49
CA TRP A 22 13.12 -27.65 18.64
C TRP A 22 12.86 -27.38 17.16
N TYR A 23 11.61 -27.52 16.71
CA TYR A 23 11.23 -27.21 15.32
C TYR A 23 11.41 -25.73 14.98
N ASP A 24 11.21 -24.85 15.94
CA ASP A 24 11.49 -23.42 15.83
C ASP A 24 12.98 -23.17 15.50
N GLY A 25 13.88 -23.76 16.30
CA GLY A 25 15.31 -23.61 16.07
C GLY A 25 15.88 -24.44 14.90
N ALA A 26 15.25 -25.56 14.53
CA ALA A 26 15.70 -26.47 13.48
C ALA A 26 15.12 -26.13 12.09
N GLY A 27 14.12 -25.24 12.04
CA GLY A 27 13.47 -24.82 10.82
C GLY A 27 14.36 -23.95 9.93
N LEU A 28 14.64 -24.44 8.71
CA LEU A 28 15.07 -23.68 7.52
C LEU A 28 16.53 -23.17 7.49
N ASP A 29 17.50 -24.05 7.74
CA ASP A 29 18.93 -23.92 7.36
C ASP A 29 19.92 -23.47 8.45
N SER A 30 19.45 -23.19 9.67
CA SER A 30 20.35 -23.04 10.81
C SER A 30 20.13 -24.17 11.81
N TYR A 31 21.14 -25.01 12.04
CA TYR A 31 21.17 -25.92 13.19
C TYR A 31 21.46 -25.17 14.51
N ASP A 32 21.00 -23.91 14.63
CA ASP A 32 21.21 -23.06 15.81
C ASP A 32 20.10 -23.24 16.86
N SER A 33 19.38 -24.37 16.84
CA SER A 33 18.67 -24.81 18.05
C SER A 33 19.66 -24.82 19.21
N SER A 34 19.33 -24.08 20.27
CA SER A 34 20.15 -24.13 21.48
C SER A 34 20.33 -25.59 21.91
N VAL A 35 21.51 -25.94 22.43
CA VAL A 35 21.78 -27.32 22.90
C VAL A 35 20.71 -27.77 23.91
N ALA A 36 20.18 -26.84 24.71
CA ALA A 36 19.08 -27.09 25.63
C ALA A 36 17.78 -27.48 24.91
N ALA A 37 17.41 -26.80 23.81
CA ALA A 37 16.22 -27.15 23.02
C ALA A 37 16.36 -28.53 22.36
N ILE A 38 17.56 -28.86 21.86
CA ILE A 38 17.86 -30.19 21.31
C ILE A 38 17.75 -31.26 22.40
N LEU A 39 18.35 -31.04 23.56
CA LEU A 39 18.28 -31.98 24.67
C LEU A 39 16.86 -32.18 25.17
N ASN A 40 16.09 -31.11 25.37
CA ASN A 40 14.71 -31.18 25.82
C ASN A 40 13.83 -31.94 24.81
N TYR A 41 14.01 -31.71 23.51
CA TYR A 41 13.28 -32.46 22.47
C TYR A 41 13.65 -33.94 22.44
N LEU A 42 14.94 -34.26 22.51
CA LEU A 42 15.39 -35.64 22.49
C LEU A 42 14.89 -36.38 23.72
N ASP A 43 15.02 -35.80 24.92
CA ASP A 43 14.54 -36.39 26.16
C ASP A 43 13.01 -36.54 26.17
N SER A 44 12.27 -35.52 25.70
CA SER A 44 10.80 -35.57 25.66
C SER A 44 10.22 -36.56 24.68
N SER A 45 11.01 -37.03 23.72
CA SER A 45 10.62 -38.03 22.73
C SER A 45 10.85 -39.48 23.20
N LEU A 46 11.58 -39.66 24.30
CA LEU A 46 11.88 -40.99 24.84
C LEU A 46 10.73 -41.51 25.71
N PRO A 47 10.42 -42.82 25.65
CA PRO A 47 9.39 -43.39 26.49
C PRO A 47 9.87 -43.51 27.95
N ASN A 48 8.97 -43.26 28.89
CA ASN A 48 9.26 -43.29 30.34
C ASN A 48 9.68 -44.67 30.87
N ASN A 49 9.57 -45.73 30.08
CA ASN A 49 9.83 -47.13 30.47
C ASN A 49 11.17 -47.67 29.95
N LEU A 50 12.11 -46.81 29.56
CA LEU A 50 13.45 -47.24 29.16
C LEU A 50 14.19 -47.88 30.34
N SER A 51 14.80 -49.04 30.09
CA SER A 51 15.62 -49.75 31.08
C SER A 51 16.88 -48.98 31.47
N THR A 52 17.35 -48.07 30.63
CA THR A 52 18.50 -47.19 30.89
C THR A 52 18.29 -45.88 30.15
N HIS A 53 18.05 -44.79 30.87
CA HIS A 53 17.97 -43.45 30.29
C HIS A 53 19.37 -42.97 29.86
N PRO A 54 19.52 -42.42 28.64
CA PRO A 54 20.76 -41.79 28.22
C PRO A 54 21.00 -40.51 29.02
N ASN A 55 22.28 -40.14 29.19
CA ASN A 55 22.63 -38.79 29.65
C ASN A 55 22.72 -37.82 28.47
N ASP A 56 22.75 -36.51 28.77
CA ASP A 56 22.81 -35.43 27.78
C ASP A 56 23.94 -35.61 26.75
N ALA A 57 25.12 -36.05 27.20
CA ALA A 57 26.26 -36.26 26.31
C ALA A 57 26.02 -37.43 25.32
N GLN A 58 25.29 -38.46 25.73
CA GLN A 58 24.90 -39.56 24.85
C GLN A 58 23.84 -39.11 23.84
N LEU A 59 22.86 -38.30 24.25
CA LEU A 59 21.83 -37.74 23.38
C LEU A 59 22.43 -36.82 22.31
N ILE A 60 23.25 -35.85 22.71
CA ILE A 60 23.93 -34.94 21.77
C ILE A 60 24.94 -35.70 20.91
N GLY A 61 25.69 -36.65 21.49
CA GLY A 61 26.63 -37.47 20.73
C GLY A 61 25.95 -38.31 19.65
N TRP A 62 24.72 -38.78 19.89
CA TRP A 62 23.91 -39.45 18.87
C TRP A 62 23.35 -38.47 17.82
N TYR A 63 22.82 -37.33 18.25
CA TYR A 63 22.26 -36.30 17.37
C TYR A 63 23.29 -35.74 16.37
N LEU A 64 24.53 -35.52 16.83
CA LEU A 64 25.63 -35.00 16.00
C LEU A 64 26.37 -36.08 15.18
N GLY A 65 25.94 -37.34 15.23
CA GLY A 65 26.62 -38.43 14.52
C GLY A 65 26.39 -38.40 13.00
N ASP A 66 27.44 -38.55 12.20
CA ASP A 66 27.37 -38.51 10.72
C ASP A 66 26.38 -39.51 10.09
N SER A 67 26.04 -40.60 10.78
CA SER A 67 25.12 -41.64 10.29
C SER A 67 23.66 -41.42 10.68
N THR A 68 23.32 -40.34 11.38
CA THR A 68 22.00 -40.18 12.01
C THR A 68 21.11 -39.16 11.32
N SER A 69 21.56 -38.43 10.28
CA SER A 69 20.75 -37.37 9.65
C SER A 69 19.37 -37.84 9.18
N GLU A 70 19.29 -38.99 8.52
CA GLU A 70 18.00 -39.58 8.11
C GLU A 70 17.18 -40.04 9.31
N GLN A 71 17.81 -40.65 10.32
CA GLN A 71 17.10 -41.09 11.53
C GLN A 71 16.55 -39.92 12.33
N VAL A 72 17.32 -38.84 12.49
CA VAL A 72 16.92 -37.59 13.12
C VAL A 72 15.77 -36.96 12.33
N PHE A 73 15.81 -36.97 11.00
CA PHE A 73 14.71 -36.47 10.17
C PHE A 73 13.42 -37.29 10.37
N GLN A 74 13.50 -38.63 10.38
CA GLN A 74 12.33 -39.48 10.63
C GLN A 74 11.78 -39.29 12.05
N TRP A 75 12.67 -39.15 13.04
CA TRP A 75 12.32 -38.88 14.44
C TRP A 75 11.61 -37.53 14.58
N MET A 76 12.13 -36.51 13.89
CA MET A 76 11.52 -35.20 13.77
C MET A 76 10.10 -35.28 13.18
N VAL A 77 9.93 -35.92 12.02
CA VAL A 77 8.63 -36.08 11.35
C VAL A 77 7.64 -36.85 12.22
N ALA A 78 8.09 -37.90 12.91
CA ALA A 78 7.26 -38.66 13.83
C ALA A 78 6.79 -37.80 15.02
N GLY A 79 7.68 -36.96 15.57
CA GLY A 79 7.33 -36.05 16.66
C GLY A 79 6.29 -35.03 16.26
N TRP A 80 6.47 -34.41 15.09
CA TRP A 80 5.50 -33.47 14.55
C TRP A 80 4.14 -34.11 14.31
N ASN A 81 4.11 -35.26 13.64
CA ASN A 81 2.86 -35.96 13.33
C ASN A 81 2.13 -36.38 14.62
N ASN A 82 2.83 -36.94 15.61
CA ASN A 82 2.23 -37.37 16.87
C ASN A 82 1.59 -36.20 17.63
N CYS A 83 2.33 -35.10 17.72
CA CYS A 83 1.91 -33.89 18.42
C CYS A 83 0.83 -33.08 17.67
N THR A 84 0.71 -33.24 16.35
CA THR A 84 -0.35 -32.59 15.56
C THR A 84 -1.62 -33.44 15.42
N SER A 85 -1.54 -34.77 15.42
CA SER A 85 -2.71 -35.63 15.17
C SER A 85 -3.43 -36.13 16.42
N GLU A 86 -2.72 -36.44 17.52
CA GLU A 86 -3.32 -37.11 18.68
C GLU A 86 -3.60 -36.20 19.88
N ASN A 87 -2.75 -35.20 20.15
CA ASN A 87 -2.83 -34.43 21.40
C ASN A 87 -3.26 -32.96 21.25
N GLY A 88 -3.43 -32.46 20.03
CA GLY A 88 -3.85 -31.08 19.77
C GLY A 88 -2.77 -30.04 20.09
N ASP A 89 -2.77 -28.98 19.28
CA ASP A 89 -2.12 -27.69 19.51
C ASP A 89 -0.59 -27.59 19.50
N ALA A 90 0.17 -28.62 19.11
CA ALA A 90 1.59 -28.41 18.81
C ALA A 90 1.82 -27.42 17.66
N SER A 91 0.88 -27.32 16.73
CA SER A 91 0.84 -26.26 15.72
C SER A 91 0.55 -24.89 16.32
N VAL A 92 -0.26 -24.81 17.38
CA VAL A 92 -0.58 -23.55 18.08
C VAL A 92 0.58 -23.12 18.96
N GLU A 93 1.21 -24.01 19.71
CA GLU A 93 2.43 -23.73 20.48
C GLU A 93 3.61 -23.40 19.55
N PHE A 94 3.74 -24.11 18.43
CA PHE A 94 4.70 -23.75 17.39
C PHE A 94 4.40 -22.34 16.86
N CYS A 95 3.17 -22.03 16.46
CA CYS A 95 2.84 -20.66 16.02
C CYS A 95 3.07 -19.61 17.12
N ALA A 96 2.81 -19.96 18.38
CA ALA A 96 3.03 -19.08 19.52
C ALA A 96 4.51 -18.81 19.77
N ASN A 97 5.40 -19.79 19.53
CA ASN A 97 6.84 -19.65 19.76
C ASN A 97 7.60 -19.14 18.53
N TYR A 98 7.22 -19.59 17.33
CA TYR A 98 7.90 -19.32 16.06
C TYR A 98 7.93 -17.82 15.72
N GLY A 99 7.00 -17.05 16.30
CA GLY A 99 6.79 -15.66 15.93
C GLY A 99 6.39 -15.54 14.45
N SER A 100 5.88 -14.40 14.05
CA SER A 100 5.78 -14.13 12.62
C SER A 100 7.17 -13.72 12.16
N ALA A 101 7.85 -14.57 11.38
CA ALA A 101 9.06 -14.18 10.64
C ALA A 101 8.73 -13.27 9.44
N GLY A 102 7.76 -12.37 9.65
CA GLY A 102 7.42 -11.32 8.71
C GLY A 102 8.56 -10.31 8.67
N ASP A 103 8.82 -9.79 7.49
CA ASP A 103 9.77 -8.70 7.35
C ASP A 103 9.09 -7.41 7.78
N SER A 104 9.60 -6.85 8.88
CA SER A 104 9.12 -5.62 9.48
C SER A 104 9.21 -4.42 8.54
N ASP A 105 9.96 -4.47 7.44
CA ASP A 105 9.98 -3.39 6.45
C ASP A 105 8.81 -3.46 5.45
N LEU A 106 8.14 -4.62 5.29
CA LEU A 106 6.96 -4.75 4.42
C LEU A 106 5.65 -4.88 5.20
N ALA A 107 5.72 -5.57 6.33
CA ALA A 107 4.61 -5.85 7.22
C ALA A 107 4.81 -5.18 8.59
N GLY A 108 5.66 -4.17 8.71
CA GLY A 108 5.77 -3.40 9.94
C GLY A 108 4.52 -2.57 10.26
N PRO A 109 4.34 -2.17 11.52
CA PRO A 109 3.23 -1.32 11.93
C PRO A 109 3.28 0.03 11.21
N GLY A 110 4.46 0.62 11.00
CA GLY A 110 4.56 1.91 10.31
C GLY A 110 4.23 1.83 8.82
N VAL A 111 4.65 0.77 8.11
CA VAL A 111 4.26 0.57 6.70
C VAL A 111 2.76 0.29 6.59
N PHE A 112 2.20 -0.45 7.55
CA PHE A 112 0.76 -0.69 7.63
C PHE A 112 -0.05 0.60 7.84
N ILE A 113 0.42 1.50 8.71
CA ILE A 113 -0.16 2.84 8.88
C ILE A 113 -0.04 3.63 7.57
N ALA A 114 1.11 3.55 6.88
CA ALA A 114 1.31 4.21 5.60
C ALA A 114 0.30 3.74 4.54
N TYR A 115 -0.01 2.43 4.45
CA TYR A 115 -1.06 1.92 3.55
C TYR A 115 -2.44 2.52 3.85
N HIS A 116 -2.81 2.65 5.13
CA HIS A 116 -4.08 3.23 5.52
C HIS A 116 -4.14 4.73 5.22
N LEU A 117 -3.06 5.46 5.54
CA LEU A 117 -2.97 6.88 5.29
C LEU A 117 -3.05 7.17 3.78
N GLU A 118 -2.33 6.39 2.99
CA GLU A 118 -2.37 6.44 1.54
C GLU A 118 -3.78 6.20 0.98
N ALA A 119 -4.44 5.11 1.40
CA ALA A 119 -5.78 4.77 0.93
C ALA A 119 -6.81 5.84 1.32
N ALA A 120 -6.68 6.40 2.52
CA ALA A 120 -7.53 7.49 3.00
C ALA A 120 -7.33 8.74 2.14
N LEU A 121 -6.07 9.17 1.92
CA LEU A 121 -5.75 10.31 1.08
C LEU A 121 -6.23 10.10 -0.35
N ALA A 122 -5.94 8.95 -0.97
CA ALA A 122 -6.39 8.63 -2.32
C ALA A 122 -7.93 8.73 -2.46
N THR A 123 -8.66 8.24 -1.46
CA THR A 123 -10.13 8.31 -1.42
C THR A 123 -10.61 9.76 -1.31
N ILE A 124 -9.99 10.57 -0.45
CA ILE A 124 -10.32 12.00 -0.31
C ILE A 124 -10.09 12.74 -1.63
N TYR A 125 -8.92 12.55 -2.27
CA TYR A 125 -8.62 13.16 -3.56
C TYR A 125 -9.61 12.72 -4.65
N ALA A 126 -9.96 11.43 -4.70
CA ALA A 126 -10.94 10.92 -5.65
C ALA A 126 -12.33 11.57 -5.45
N ILE A 127 -12.80 11.70 -4.20
CA ILE A 127 -14.08 12.35 -3.88
C ILE A 127 -14.06 13.82 -4.30
N VAL A 128 -12.98 14.54 -4.01
CA VAL A 128 -12.86 15.97 -4.35
C VAL A 128 -12.86 16.18 -5.86
N ILE A 129 -12.08 15.40 -6.61
CA ILE A 129 -12.01 15.46 -8.07
C ILE A 129 -13.36 15.08 -8.69
N LEU A 130 -14.00 14.01 -8.18
CA LEU A 130 -15.32 13.59 -8.64
C LEU A 130 -16.37 14.67 -8.39
N SER A 131 -16.32 15.31 -7.23
CA SER A 131 -17.23 16.40 -6.86
C SER A 131 -17.05 17.63 -7.76
N ASP A 132 -15.81 18.02 -8.07
CA ASP A 132 -15.53 19.09 -9.04
C ASP A 132 -16.05 18.72 -10.44
N HIS A 133 -15.82 17.49 -10.86
CA HIS A 133 -16.27 17.02 -12.17
C HIS A 133 -17.80 17.04 -12.28
N ILE A 134 -18.53 16.54 -11.27
CA ILE A 134 -20.00 16.57 -11.23
C ILE A 134 -20.53 18.01 -11.25
N ARG A 135 -19.88 18.93 -10.53
CA ARG A 135 -20.27 20.35 -10.50
C ARG A 135 -20.07 21.06 -11.85
N ARG A 136 -19.13 20.60 -12.67
CA ARG A 136 -18.88 21.15 -14.02
C ARG A 136 -19.77 20.55 -15.10
N LEU A 137 -20.55 19.51 -14.78
CA LEU A 137 -21.52 19.00 -15.74
C LEU A 137 -22.50 20.13 -16.09
N PRO A 138 -22.66 20.49 -17.38
CA PRO A 138 -23.56 21.55 -17.76
C PRO A 138 -24.95 21.21 -17.22
N PRO A 139 -25.63 22.16 -16.54
CA PRO A 139 -27.01 21.92 -16.14
C PRO A 139 -27.77 21.51 -17.39
N LYS A 140 -28.55 20.43 -17.28
CA LYS A 140 -29.38 19.94 -18.37
C LYS A 140 -30.32 21.08 -18.75
N ASN A 141 -29.98 21.82 -19.81
CA ASN A 141 -30.81 22.94 -20.27
C ASN A 141 -32.18 22.37 -20.56
N ASP A 142 -33.18 22.76 -19.75
CA ASP A 142 -34.56 22.45 -20.05
C ASP A 142 -34.87 23.07 -21.41
N PRO A 143 -35.27 22.28 -22.42
CA PRO A 143 -35.50 22.77 -23.78
C PRO A 143 -36.71 23.72 -23.89
N ALA A 144 -37.25 24.22 -22.77
CA ALA A 144 -38.51 24.94 -22.71
C ALA A 144 -38.40 26.47 -22.79
N ARG A 145 -37.20 27.05 -22.90
CA ARG A 145 -37.04 28.51 -23.01
C ARG A 145 -36.21 28.89 -24.22
N GLN A 146 -36.73 28.56 -25.39
CA GLN A 146 -36.32 29.20 -26.63
C GLN A 146 -36.86 30.63 -26.59
N GLU A 147 -36.09 31.55 -26.01
CA GLU A 147 -36.44 32.97 -25.99
C GLU A 147 -36.41 33.52 -27.42
N ASP A 148 -37.51 34.15 -27.81
CA ASP A 148 -37.67 34.81 -29.11
C ASP A 148 -36.51 35.79 -29.36
N PRO A 149 -35.79 35.68 -30.48
CA PRO A 149 -34.63 36.53 -30.81
C PRO A 149 -34.98 37.99 -31.14
N ALA A 150 -36.18 38.47 -30.79
CA ALA A 150 -36.72 39.74 -31.26
C ALA A 150 -36.57 40.93 -30.28
N ARG A 151 -35.89 40.79 -29.14
CA ARG A 151 -35.74 41.89 -28.17
C ARG A 151 -34.28 42.13 -27.79
N GLN A 152 -33.55 42.77 -28.70
CA GLN A 152 -32.21 43.31 -28.47
C GLN A 152 -32.38 44.77 -28.00
N GLU A 153 -32.50 44.97 -26.69
CA GLU A 153 -32.44 46.28 -26.05
C GLU A 153 -30.96 46.55 -25.65
N ASP A 154 -30.50 47.78 -25.90
CA ASP A 154 -29.10 48.22 -25.75
C ASP A 154 -28.54 47.98 -24.32
N PRO A 155 -27.27 47.55 -24.18
CA PRO A 155 -26.69 47.26 -22.87
C PRO A 155 -26.40 48.56 -22.10
N ALA A 156 -27.10 48.74 -20.98
CA ALA A 156 -26.83 49.79 -20.01
C ALA A 156 -25.45 49.58 -19.33
N PRO A 157 -24.78 50.67 -18.86
CA PRO A 157 -23.48 50.59 -18.21
C PRO A 157 -23.56 49.75 -16.93
N GLN A 158 -22.74 48.69 -16.87
CA GLN A 158 -22.72 47.72 -15.80
C GLN A 158 -21.99 48.33 -14.58
N GLU A 159 -22.75 48.72 -13.56
CA GLU A 159 -22.24 49.18 -12.25
C GLU A 159 -21.37 48.10 -11.59
N ASP A 160 -20.24 48.54 -11.03
CA ASP A 160 -19.24 47.75 -10.31
C ASP A 160 -19.89 46.86 -9.23
N SER A 161 -20.03 45.58 -9.57
CA SER A 161 -20.63 44.59 -8.68
C SER A 161 -19.76 44.37 -7.44
N ALA A 162 -20.40 44.51 -6.27
CA ALA A 162 -19.88 44.28 -4.94
C ALA A 162 -18.94 43.05 -4.83
N PRO A 163 -17.93 43.09 -3.93
CA PRO A 163 -16.94 42.03 -3.76
C PRO A 163 -17.63 40.68 -3.53
N LYS A 164 -17.51 39.78 -4.52
CA LYS A 164 -18.00 38.41 -4.45
C LYS A 164 -17.37 37.77 -3.21
N LYS A 165 -18.23 37.33 -2.29
CA LYS A 165 -17.83 36.60 -1.09
C LYS A 165 -17.06 35.35 -1.53
N ASP A 166 -15.76 35.33 -1.31
CA ASP A 166 -14.91 34.19 -1.68
C ASP A 166 -15.45 32.91 -1.05
N ASN A 167 -15.92 32.01 -1.91
CA ASN A 167 -16.44 30.72 -1.45
C ASN A 167 -15.26 29.90 -0.91
N ALA A 168 -15.25 29.66 0.40
CA ALA A 168 -14.25 28.82 1.06
C ALA A 168 -14.07 27.46 0.35
N GLY A 169 -15.14 26.90 -0.23
CA GLY A 169 -15.08 25.67 -1.02
C GLY A 169 -14.21 25.77 -2.29
N ALA A 170 -14.17 26.92 -2.95
CA ALA A 170 -13.30 27.13 -4.11
C ALA A 170 -11.82 27.19 -3.69
N ARG A 171 -11.52 27.80 -2.53
CA ARG A 171 -10.17 27.82 -1.95
C ARG A 171 -9.69 26.42 -1.60
N ILE A 172 -10.53 25.61 -0.94
CA ILE A 172 -10.22 24.23 -0.61
C ILE A 172 -9.98 23.40 -1.88
N LEU A 173 -10.84 23.52 -2.89
CA LEU A 173 -10.69 22.79 -4.15
C LEU A 173 -9.39 23.16 -4.88
N HIS A 174 -9.04 24.44 -4.89
CA HIS A 174 -7.77 24.91 -5.44
C HIS A 174 -6.58 24.28 -4.70
N ALA A 175 -6.62 24.27 -3.36
CA ALA A 175 -5.59 23.65 -2.53
C ALA A 175 -5.41 22.16 -2.87
N PHE A 176 -6.50 21.40 -2.99
CA PHE A 176 -6.45 19.99 -3.37
C PHE A 176 -5.90 19.78 -4.78
N ARG A 177 -6.29 20.62 -5.75
CA ARG A 177 -5.80 20.50 -7.12
C ARG A 177 -4.29 20.68 -7.17
N GLU A 178 -3.78 21.65 -6.42
CA GLU A 178 -2.36 21.94 -6.37
C GLU A 178 -1.55 20.88 -5.62
N SER A 179 -2.05 20.43 -4.46
CA SER A 179 -1.39 19.39 -3.66
C SER A 179 -1.48 18.00 -4.30
N SER A 180 -2.30 17.82 -5.34
CA SER A 180 -2.45 16.53 -6.03
C SER A 180 -1.16 16.06 -6.70
N ILE A 181 -0.33 16.99 -7.20
CA ILE A 181 0.96 16.68 -7.82
C ILE A 181 1.93 16.17 -6.76
N GLU A 182 2.03 16.86 -5.63
CA GLU A 182 2.90 16.43 -4.52
C GLU A 182 2.43 15.08 -3.92
N PHE A 183 1.11 14.88 -3.83
CA PHE A 183 0.54 13.58 -3.43
C PHE A 183 0.92 12.47 -4.41
N LEU A 184 0.85 12.73 -5.71
CA LEU A 184 1.26 11.82 -6.78
C LEU A 184 2.76 11.50 -6.73
N ASP A 185 3.61 12.48 -6.46
CA ASP A 185 5.04 12.25 -6.36
C ASP A 185 5.38 11.38 -5.15
N ALA A 186 4.82 11.70 -3.98
CA ALA A 186 4.99 10.86 -2.79
C ALA A 186 4.43 9.46 -3.01
N ALA A 187 3.30 9.35 -3.74
CA ALA A 187 2.68 8.08 -4.10
C ALA A 187 3.63 7.15 -4.85
N VAL A 188 4.23 7.71 -5.91
CA VAL A 188 5.12 6.99 -6.80
C VAL A 188 6.41 6.62 -6.06
N LEU A 189 6.96 7.53 -5.25
CA LEU A 189 8.14 7.25 -4.45
C LEU A 189 7.89 6.14 -3.43
N PHE A 190 6.75 6.15 -2.75
CA PHE A 190 6.38 5.10 -1.80
C PHE A 190 6.22 3.74 -2.52
N SER A 191 5.52 3.73 -3.66
CA SER A 191 5.34 2.55 -4.51
C SER A 191 6.68 1.96 -5.00
N ILE A 192 7.60 2.80 -5.49
CA ILE A 192 8.93 2.37 -5.92
C ILE A 192 9.71 1.80 -4.74
N SER A 193 9.64 2.45 -3.58
CA SER A 193 10.33 1.99 -2.37
C SER A 193 9.84 0.60 -1.93
N LEU A 194 8.54 0.35 -1.97
CA LEU A 194 7.96 -0.97 -1.68
C LEU A 194 8.37 -2.04 -2.70
N GLN A 195 8.43 -1.69 -3.98
CA GLN A 195 8.90 -2.62 -5.01
C GLN A 195 10.38 -2.96 -4.82
N ILE A 196 11.23 -1.97 -4.50
CA ILE A 196 12.64 -2.20 -4.20
C ILE A 196 12.79 -3.09 -2.96
N ALA A 197 12.08 -2.77 -1.87
CA ALA A 197 12.10 -3.58 -0.65
C ALA A 197 11.69 -5.03 -0.93
N SER A 198 10.61 -5.23 -1.68
CA SER A 198 10.15 -6.56 -2.13
C SER A 198 11.19 -7.32 -2.96
N ILE A 199 11.86 -6.65 -3.90
CA ILE A 199 12.92 -7.27 -4.72
C ILE A 199 14.13 -7.64 -3.88
N VAL A 200 14.60 -6.72 -3.02
CA VAL A 200 15.75 -6.93 -2.13
C VAL A 200 15.48 -8.10 -1.20
N GLN A 201 14.32 -8.13 -0.57
CA GLN A 201 13.91 -9.23 0.30
C GLN A 201 13.82 -10.56 -0.47
N SER A 202 13.20 -10.56 -1.66
CA SER A 202 13.13 -11.77 -2.49
C SER A 202 14.53 -12.27 -2.89
N ALA A 203 15.47 -11.36 -3.14
CA ALA A 203 16.86 -11.70 -3.45
C ALA A 203 17.59 -12.25 -2.21
N GLN A 204 17.42 -11.64 -1.04
CA GLN A 204 18.00 -12.07 0.22
C GLN A 204 17.49 -13.46 0.64
N LEU A 205 16.20 -13.72 0.49
CA LEU A 205 15.61 -15.05 0.75
C LEU A 205 16.24 -16.09 -0.19
N ARG A 206 16.41 -15.75 -1.47
CA ARG A 206 17.05 -16.65 -2.44
C ARG A 206 18.52 -16.95 -2.13
N THR A 207 19.28 -15.97 -1.63
CA THR A 207 20.68 -16.20 -1.25
C THR A 207 20.83 -16.95 0.07
N SER A 208 19.85 -16.84 0.96
CA SER A 208 19.91 -17.44 2.30
C SER A 208 19.39 -18.88 2.36
N GLY A 209 18.97 -19.47 1.23
CA GLY A 209 18.36 -20.80 1.20
C GLY A 209 16.90 -20.85 1.72
N ARG A 210 16.49 -19.83 2.48
CA ARG A 210 15.14 -19.69 3.04
C ARG A 210 14.06 -19.76 1.97
N ALA A 211 13.11 -20.69 2.16
CA ALA A 211 11.90 -20.74 1.37
C ALA A 211 11.12 -19.42 1.53
N ILE A 212 10.75 -18.80 0.40
CA ILE A 212 9.87 -17.63 0.40
C ILE A 212 8.55 -18.08 1.00
N THR A 213 8.16 -17.50 2.14
CA THR A 213 6.86 -17.80 2.73
C THR A 213 5.77 -17.34 1.77
N THR A 214 4.71 -18.14 1.64
CA THR A 214 3.52 -17.78 0.83
C THR A 214 2.97 -16.41 1.26
N TYR A 215 3.12 -16.08 2.55
CA TYR A 215 2.81 -14.78 3.13
C TYR A 215 3.58 -13.64 2.46
N THR A 216 4.91 -13.68 2.49
CA THR A 216 5.76 -12.64 1.89
C THR A 216 5.48 -12.49 0.39
N GLY A 217 5.30 -13.60 -0.32
CA GLY A 217 4.93 -13.58 -1.74
C GLY A 217 3.59 -12.90 -2.01
N LEU A 218 2.56 -13.19 -1.18
CA LEU A 218 1.24 -12.58 -1.33
C LEU A 218 1.24 -11.10 -0.96
N VAL A 219 1.89 -10.70 0.14
CA VAL A 219 2.02 -9.29 0.54
C VAL A 219 2.76 -8.49 -0.53
N SER A 220 3.86 -9.03 -1.07
CA SER A 220 4.60 -8.45 -2.18
C SER A 220 3.74 -8.30 -3.45
N MET A 221 3.04 -9.35 -3.85
CA MET A 221 2.15 -9.31 -5.02
C MET A 221 1.02 -8.29 -4.82
N MET A 222 0.45 -8.23 -3.62
CA MET A 222 -0.59 -7.28 -3.28
C MET A 222 -0.07 -5.84 -3.25
N ALA A 223 1.12 -5.59 -2.70
CA ALA A 223 1.76 -4.27 -2.73
C ALA A 223 2.05 -3.80 -4.16
N CYS A 224 2.49 -4.71 -5.03
CA CYS A 224 2.66 -4.45 -6.47
C CYS A 224 1.33 -4.15 -7.17
N LEU A 225 0.28 -4.93 -6.91
CA LEU A 225 -1.05 -4.69 -7.47
C LEU A 225 -1.63 -3.37 -6.99
N PHE A 226 -1.48 -3.05 -5.71
CA PHE A 226 -1.90 -1.79 -5.11
C PHE A 226 -1.21 -0.60 -5.78
N SER A 227 0.11 -0.71 -5.99
CA SER A 227 0.94 0.28 -6.68
C SER A 227 0.52 0.54 -8.14
N VAL A 228 0.23 -0.52 -8.89
CA VAL A 228 -0.21 -0.44 -10.30
C VAL A 228 -1.63 0.11 -10.39
N LEU A 229 -2.55 -0.41 -9.57
CA LEU A 229 -3.93 0.03 -9.55
C LEU A 229 -4.07 1.49 -9.11
N ARG A 230 -3.16 2.00 -8.27
CA ARG A 230 -3.11 3.41 -7.86
C ARG A 230 -2.73 4.38 -8.97
N SER A 231 -1.73 4.01 -9.78
CA SER A 231 -1.22 4.87 -10.86
C SER A 231 -2.25 5.02 -11.99
N SER A 232 -3.12 4.03 -12.15
CA SER A 232 -4.00 3.89 -13.30
C SER A 232 -5.10 4.97 -13.42
N PRO A 233 -5.82 5.42 -12.38
CA PRO A 233 -6.92 6.37 -12.53
C PRO A 233 -6.42 7.79 -12.78
N GLN A 234 -5.25 8.14 -12.22
CA GLN A 234 -4.65 9.47 -12.39
C GLN A 234 -4.00 9.62 -13.76
N LEU A 235 -3.31 8.59 -14.26
CA LEU A 235 -2.88 8.54 -15.67
C LEU A 235 -4.07 8.61 -16.61
N CYS A 236 -5.17 7.93 -16.29
CA CYS A 236 -6.40 7.99 -17.05
C CYS A 236 -7.03 9.40 -17.02
N TYR A 237 -6.94 10.13 -15.90
CA TYR A 237 -7.39 11.52 -15.79
C TYR A 237 -6.53 12.48 -16.64
N ILE A 238 -5.21 12.34 -16.62
CA ILE A 238 -4.31 13.16 -17.45
C ILE A 238 -4.58 12.91 -18.94
N TRP A 239 -4.71 11.64 -19.33
CA TRP A 239 -5.12 11.27 -20.69
C TRP A 239 -6.52 11.76 -21.05
N ALA A 240 -7.41 11.84 -20.06
CA ALA A 240 -8.78 12.32 -20.21
C ALA A 240 -8.89 13.84 -20.37
N ALA A 241 -7.92 14.61 -19.87
CA ALA A 241 -7.85 16.05 -20.00
C ALA A 241 -7.17 16.52 -21.31
N ALA A 242 -6.42 15.63 -21.98
CA ALA A 242 -5.77 15.91 -23.25
C ALA A 242 -6.66 16.05 -24.53
N PRO A 243 -7.92 15.59 -24.62
CA PRO A 243 -8.61 15.52 -25.91
C PRO A 243 -9.17 16.85 -26.41
N GLU A 244 -9.21 17.92 -25.60
CA GLU A 244 -9.76 19.21 -26.08
C GLU A 244 -8.91 19.87 -27.17
N ALA A 245 -7.59 19.63 -27.20
CA ALA A 245 -6.71 20.25 -28.19
C ALA A 245 -6.73 19.54 -29.57
N ALA A 246 -7.02 18.24 -29.59
CA ALA A 246 -6.98 17.43 -30.82
C ALA A 246 -8.33 17.37 -31.55
N ASP A 247 -9.45 17.43 -30.82
CA ASP A 247 -10.79 17.20 -31.37
C ASP A 247 -11.41 18.45 -32.03
N SER A 248 -10.83 19.63 -31.81
CA SER A 248 -11.28 20.88 -32.43
C SER A 248 -11.10 20.91 -33.95
N ARG A 249 -10.21 20.07 -34.53
CA ARG A 249 -9.99 19.98 -35.99
C ARG A 249 -10.92 18.99 -36.71
N LEU A 250 -11.47 17.99 -36.02
CA LEU A 250 -12.38 17.00 -36.61
C LEU A 250 -13.86 17.38 -36.45
N ALA A 251 -14.16 18.38 -35.61
CA ALA A 251 -15.51 18.76 -35.21
C ALA A 251 -16.35 19.50 -36.28
N ASN A 252 -15.79 19.86 -37.44
CA ASN A 252 -16.55 20.61 -38.46
C ASN A 252 -17.48 19.75 -39.33
N SER A 253 -17.48 18.41 -39.19
CA SER A 253 -18.13 17.52 -40.16
C SER A 253 -19.17 16.54 -39.60
N THR A 254 -19.28 16.34 -38.27
CA THR A 254 -20.15 15.30 -37.69
C THR A 254 -21.20 15.88 -36.74
N GLY A 255 -22.44 15.39 -36.86
CA GLY A 255 -23.62 15.94 -36.17
C GLY A 255 -23.51 15.95 -34.64
N SER A 256 -24.01 17.02 -34.03
CA SER A 256 -23.90 17.33 -32.59
C SER A 256 -24.30 16.19 -31.64
N ARG A 257 -25.34 15.42 -31.99
CA ARG A 257 -25.85 14.33 -31.13
C ARG A 257 -24.85 13.18 -30.92
N LEU A 258 -23.98 12.90 -31.89
CA LEU A 258 -22.99 11.82 -31.75
C LEU A 258 -21.84 12.24 -30.80
N LYS A 259 -21.56 13.54 -30.72
CA LYS A 259 -20.51 14.11 -29.86
C LYS A 259 -20.89 14.00 -28.38
N ASP A 260 -22.13 14.34 -28.05
CA ASP A 260 -22.66 14.28 -26.68
C ASP A 260 -22.63 12.84 -26.14
N TYR A 261 -23.00 11.87 -26.98
CA TYR A 261 -22.97 10.45 -26.60
C TYR A 261 -21.54 9.94 -26.36
N ARG A 262 -20.58 10.26 -27.24
CA ARG A 262 -19.18 9.85 -27.08
C ARG A 262 -18.56 10.41 -25.81
N TRP A 263 -18.83 11.68 -25.50
CA TRP A 263 -18.34 12.31 -24.28
C TRP A 263 -18.95 11.68 -23.02
N ALA A 264 -20.26 11.43 -23.02
CA ALA A 264 -20.95 10.80 -21.89
C ALA A 264 -20.46 9.37 -21.63
N VAL A 265 -20.31 8.56 -22.69
CA VAL A 265 -19.80 7.18 -22.58
C VAL A 265 -18.35 7.17 -22.09
N GLY A 266 -17.50 8.07 -22.61
CA GLY A 266 -16.12 8.19 -22.17
C GLY A 266 -16.01 8.56 -20.68
N THR A 267 -16.83 9.51 -20.23
CA THR A 267 -16.90 9.92 -18.82
C THR A 267 -17.39 8.77 -17.94
N LEU A 268 -18.44 8.06 -18.34
CA LEU A 268 -18.98 6.93 -17.58
C LEU A 268 -17.95 5.80 -17.43
N LEU A 269 -17.22 5.46 -18.50
CA LEU A 269 -16.16 4.44 -18.46
C LEU A 269 -15.01 4.83 -17.53
N ARG A 270 -14.62 6.11 -17.51
CA ARG A 270 -13.57 6.61 -16.61
C ARG A 270 -14.02 6.55 -15.15
N LEU A 271 -15.26 6.96 -14.88
CA LEU A 271 -15.84 6.89 -13.54
C LEU A 271 -15.98 5.45 -13.05
N SER A 272 -16.44 4.54 -13.91
CA SER A 272 -16.51 3.12 -13.55
C SER A 272 -15.14 2.54 -13.26
N PHE A 273 -14.12 2.86 -14.08
CA PHE A 273 -12.76 2.38 -13.86
C PHE A 273 -12.17 2.90 -12.55
N ALA A 274 -12.33 4.21 -12.27
CA ALA A 274 -11.87 4.81 -11.02
C ALA A 274 -12.57 4.19 -9.79
N LEU A 275 -13.88 3.95 -9.88
CA LEU A 275 -14.64 3.30 -8.83
C LEU A 275 -14.18 1.87 -8.60
N THR A 276 -13.97 1.09 -9.68
CA THR A 276 -13.44 -0.27 -9.59
C THR A 276 -12.08 -0.27 -8.90
N CYS A 277 -11.16 0.62 -9.28
CA CYS A 277 -9.85 0.73 -8.64
C CYS A 277 -9.97 1.05 -7.14
N LEU A 278 -10.86 1.98 -6.78
CA LEU A 278 -11.10 2.35 -5.38
C LEU A 278 -11.66 1.17 -4.58
N VAL A 279 -12.65 0.46 -5.13
CA VAL A 279 -13.22 -0.74 -4.47
C VAL A 279 -12.15 -1.81 -4.30
N THR A 280 -11.40 -2.14 -5.37
CA THR A 280 -10.32 -3.14 -5.30
C THR A 280 -9.25 -2.75 -4.28
N MET A 281 -8.83 -1.48 -4.25
CA MET A 281 -7.87 -0.95 -3.27
C MET A 281 -8.32 -1.20 -1.83
N TRP A 282 -9.56 -0.83 -1.50
CA TRP A 282 -10.12 -1.04 -0.16
C TRP A 282 -10.35 -2.51 0.18
N THR A 283 -10.75 -3.35 -0.80
CA THR A 283 -10.88 -4.79 -0.59
C THR A 283 -9.53 -5.43 -0.28
N LEU A 284 -8.48 -5.08 -1.03
CA LEU A 284 -7.12 -5.57 -0.77
C LEU A 284 -6.61 -5.10 0.59
N LEU A 285 -6.79 -3.82 0.93
CA LEU A 285 -6.38 -3.29 2.23
C LEU A 285 -7.13 -3.99 3.37
N GLY A 286 -8.45 -4.15 3.26
CA GLY A 286 -9.26 -4.85 4.26
C GLY A 286 -8.84 -6.31 4.43
N PHE A 287 -8.51 -7.00 3.33
CA PHE A 287 -8.00 -8.37 3.36
C PHE A 287 -6.64 -8.44 4.09
N ILE A 288 -5.69 -7.56 3.76
CA ILE A 288 -4.38 -7.49 4.44
C ILE A 288 -4.56 -7.19 5.93
N THR A 289 -5.48 -6.28 6.28
CA THR A 289 -5.78 -5.93 7.68
C THR A 289 -6.38 -7.10 8.46
N ALA A 290 -7.37 -7.79 7.89
CA ALA A 290 -7.98 -8.96 8.52
C ALA A 290 -6.93 -10.07 8.70
N TRP A 291 -6.17 -10.36 7.65
CA TRP A 291 -5.19 -11.42 7.68
C TRP A 291 -4.02 -11.11 8.64
N ARG A 292 -3.55 -9.86 8.69
CA ARG A 292 -2.58 -9.40 9.70
C ARG A 292 -3.11 -9.63 11.11
N THR A 293 -4.37 -9.29 11.34
CA THR A 293 -5.00 -9.45 12.66
C THR A 293 -5.04 -10.92 13.05
N ASP A 294 -5.43 -11.80 12.13
CA ASP A 294 -5.47 -13.25 12.37
C ASP A 294 -4.06 -13.80 12.67
N ILE A 295 -3.04 -13.40 11.91
CA ILE A 295 -1.64 -13.82 12.16
C ILE A 295 -1.17 -13.30 13.52
N SER A 296 -1.44 -12.04 13.87
CA SER A 296 -1.02 -11.47 15.14
C SER A 296 -1.67 -12.15 16.35
N GLN A 297 -2.88 -12.69 16.18
CA GLN A 297 -3.57 -13.46 17.21
C GLN A 297 -3.09 -14.92 17.27
N ALA A 298 -2.75 -15.51 16.13
CA ALA A 298 -2.27 -16.89 16.03
C ALA A 298 -0.80 -17.05 16.46
N ALA A 299 0.02 -16.01 16.29
CA ALA A 299 1.44 -16.01 16.60
C ALA A 299 1.84 -14.81 17.49
N PRO A 300 1.42 -14.78 18.78
CA PRO A 300 1.70 -13.67 19.69
C PRO A 300 3.13 -13.67 20.26
N GLY A 301 4.01 -14.59 19.85
CA GLY A 301 5.32 -14.86 20.47
C GLY A 301 6.17 -13.64 20.77
N GLU A 302 6.97 -13.72 21.84
CA GLU A 302 7.85 -12.63 22.29
C GLU A 302 8.87 -12.17 21.23
N ASN A 303 9.21 -13.04 20.27
CA ASN A 303 10.14 -12.74 19.17
C ASN A 303 9.45 -12.16 17.92
N ASN A 304 8.25 -11.60 18.06
CA ASN A 304 7.52 -11.08 16.91
C ASN A 304 8.11 -9.75 16.39
N GLU A 305 9.06 -9.85 15.47
CA GLU A 305 9.71 -8.72 14.79
C GLU A 305 8.70 -7.80 14.08
N ASP A 306 7.48 -8.28 13.77
CA ASP A 306 6.41 -7.46 13.17
C ASP A 306 5.88 -6.35 14.08
N GLN A 307 6.30 -6.29 15.35
CA GLN A 307 5.96 -5.18 16.26
C GLN A 307 7.07 -4.12 16.38
N GLU A 308 8.26 -4.40 15.85
CA GLU A 308 9.38 -3.48 15.96
C GLU A 308 9.24 -2.32 14.96
N TRP A 309 9.56 -1.13 15.44
CA TRP A 309 9.63 0.07 14.60
C TRP A 309 11.00 0.16 13.96
N THR A 310 11.06 -0.05 12.64
CA THR A 310 12.30 0.18 11.89
C THR A 310 12.42 1.63 11.44
N PHE A 311 13.65 2.06 11.13
CA PHE A 311 13.88 3.37 10.53
C PHE A 311 13.17 3.53 9.18
N GLY A 312 13.10 2.44 8.40
CA GLY A 312 12.38 2.41 7.11
C GLY A 312 10.90 2.73 7.26
N GLN A 313 10.25 2.19 8.30
CA GLN A 313 8.85 2.49 8.62
C GLN A 313 8.61 3.96 8.98
N ILE A 314 9.52 4.59 9.73
CA ILE A 314 9.42 6.02 10.05
C ILE A 314 9.58 6.86 8.78
N LEU A 315 10.54 6.50 7.93
CA LEU A 315 10.74 7.17 6.65
C LEU A 315 9.51 7.04 5.74
N ALA A 316 8.88 5.88 5.70
CA ALA A 316 7.62 5.65 4.99
C ALA A 316 6.52 6.60 5.46
N LEU A 317 6.36 6.80 6.77
CA LEU A 317 5.41 7.79 7.30
C LEU A 317 5.82 9.24 6.97
N ALA A 318 7.13 9.54 7.00
CA ALA A 318 7.64 10.87 6.71
C ALA A 318 7.36 11.32 5.27
N THR A 319 7.19 10.39 4.32
CA THR A 319 6.81 10.73 2.92
C THR A 319 5.50 11.51 2.83
N TRP A 320 4.61 11.39 3.83
CA TRP A 320 3.32 12.06 3.85
C TRP A 320 3.34 13.43 4.53
N ALA A 321 4.39 13.74 5.29
CA ALA A 321 4.51 15.00 6.01
C ALA A 321 4.47 16.25 5.09
N PRO A 322 5.15 16.27 3.91
CA PRO A 322 5.07 17.40 2.99
C PRO A 322 3.64 17.69 2.51
N ILE A 323 2.87 16.64 2.23
CA ILE A 323 1.48 16.76 1.76
C ILE A 323 0.61 17.37 2.85
N CYS A 324 0.68 16.83 4.07
CA CYS A 324 -0.07 17.36 5.21
C CYS A 324 0.29 18.82 5.50
N LYS A 325 1.58 19.16 5.43
CA LYS A 325 2.06 20.53 5.61
C LYS A 325 1.51 21.47 4.54
N ASN A 326 1.67 21.14 3.27
CA ASN A 326 1.30 22.04 2.18
C ASN A 326 -0.22 22.18 2.07
N TRP A 327 -0.95 21.08 2.22
CA TRP A 327 -2.41 21.11 2.30
C TRP A 327 -2.90 21.96 3.48
N GLY A 328 -2.37 21.71 4.69
CA GLY A 328 -2.75 22.45 5.89
C GLY A 328 -2.43 23.95 5.81
N PHE A 329 -1.28 24.31 5.21
CA PHE A 329 -0.88 25.69 5.02
C PHE A 329 -1.80 26.42 4.04
N ILE A 330 -2.07 25.84 2.87
CA ILE A 330 -2.94 26.47 1.85
C ILE A 330 -4.39 26.54 2.37
N ALA A 331 -4.86 25.51 3.06
CA ALA A 331 -6.19 25.51 3.66
C ALA A 331 -6.38 26.59 4.73
N MET A 332 -5.34 26.89 5.51
CA MET A 332 -5.38 27.87 6.60
C MET A 332 -5.14 29.31 6.13
N PHE A 333 -4.12 29.54 5.30
CA PHE A 333 -3.66 30.89 4.94
C PHE A 333 -4.13 31.36 3.55
N GLY A 334 -4.74 30.48 2.77
CA GLY A 334 -5.14 30.76 1.40
C GLY A 334 -4.00 30.65 0.39
N PRO A 335 -4.32 30.58 -0.92
CA PRO A 335 -3.34 30.30 -1.97
C PRO A 335 -2.32 31.43 -2.17
N GLU A 336 -2.71 32.71 -1.98
CA GLU A 336 -1.81 33.85 -2.20
C GLU A 336 -0.62 33.84 -1.23
N VAL A 337 -0.88 33.65 0.07
CA VAL A 337 0.16 33.54 1.10
C VAL A 337 0.94 32.23 0.95
N GLY A 338 0.26 31.16 0.52
CA GLY A 338 0.86 29.87 0.13
C GLY A 338 1.97 30.01 -0.90
N HIS A 339 1.69 30.76 -1.96
CA HIS A 339 2.57 30.92 -3.11
C HIS A 339 3.62 32.01 -2.95
N ALA A 340 3.28 33.10 -2.29
CA ALA A 340 4.20 34.21 -2.07
C ALA A 340 5.49 33.78 -1.34
N GLY A 341 5.41 32.77 -0.47
CA GLY A 341 6.58 32.21 0.22
C GLY A 341 7.50 31.34 -0.65
N ARG A 342 7.03 30.87 -1.82
CA ARG A 342 7.79 29.99 -2.75
C ARG A 342 8.32 30.73 -3.98
N MET A 343 7.79 31.91 -4.29
CA MET A 343 8.26 32.73 -5.41
C MET A 343 9.47 33.58 -5.01
N SER A 344 10.40 33.77 -5.94
CA SER A 344 11.48 34.73 -5.76
C SER A 344 10.89 36.12 -5.52
N PRO A 345 11.47 36.95 -4.63
CA PRO A 345 10.94 38.27 -4.26
C PRO A 345 10.83 39.27 -5.44
N HIS A 346 11.28 38.89 -6.63
CA HIS A 346 11.15 39.68 -7.86
C HIS A 346 9.87 39.41 -8.65
N TYR A 347 9.03 38.48 -8.21
CA TYR A 347 7.76 38.17 -8.87
C TYR A 347 6.61 38.51 -7.94
N ASP A 348 5.61 39.20 -8.49
CA ASP A 348 4.40 39.59 -7.79
C ASP A 348 3.22 38.77 -8.32
N VAL A 349 2.41 38.22 -7.42
CA VAL A 349 1.27 37.37 -7.79
C VAL A 349 0.10 38.29 -8.14
N ILE A 350 -0.14 38.48 -9.44
CA ILE A 350 -1.27 39.28 -9.91
C ILE A 350 -2.45 38.31 -10.14
N PRO A 351 -3.62 38.50 -9.48
CA PRO A 351 -4.79 37.70 -9.76
C PRO A 351 -5.19 37.88 -11.23
N ALA A 352 -5.34 36.77 -11.95
CA ALA A 352 -5.79 36.80 -13.34
C ALA A 352 -7.17 37.48 -13.40
N LYS A 353 -7.26 38.65 -14.05
CA LYS A 353 -8.54 39.30 -14.33
C LYS A 353 -9.32 38.39 -15.29
N GLU A 354 -10.34 37.71 -14.78
CA GLU A 354 -11.37 37.04 -15.58
C GLU A 354 -12.02 38.11 -16.50
N GLY A 355 -11.54 38.21 -17.73
CA GLY A 355 -12.08 39.17 -18.71
C GLY A 355 -11.10 39.65 -19.78
N SER A 356 -9.79 39.45 -19.66
CA SER A 356 -8.81 39.97 -20.64
C SER A 356 -8.18 38.94 -21.58
N GLU A 357 -8.71 37.71 -21.69
CA GLU A 357 -8.21 36.70 -22.65
C GLU A 357 -8.33 37.12 -24.14
N GLN A 358 -9.03 38.22 -24.45
CA GLN A 358 -9.05 38.78 -25.81
C GLN A 358 -7.87 39.73 -26.15
N GLY A 359 -7.02 40.10 -25.19
CA GLY A 359 -5.94 41.07 -25.42
C GLY A 359 -4.57 40.48 -25.79
N GLU A 360 -4.28 39.23 -25.40
CA GLU A 360 -2.89 38.72 -25.41
C GLU A 360 -2.51 37.95 -26.69
N ARG A 361 -3.39 37.93 -27.71
CA ARG A 361 -3.10 37.38 -29.04
C ARG A 361 -2.65 38.44 -30.06
N ALA A 362 -2.46 39.70 -29.64
CA ALA A 362 -1.99 40.80 -30.47
C ALA A 362 -0.64 41.37 -29.99
N ARG A 363 0.39 40.53 -29.93
CA ARG A 363 1.80 40.98 -30.01
C ARG A 363 2.62 40.05 -30.90
N PRO A 364 2.43 40.06 -32.23
CA PRO A 364 3.59 40.02 -33.11
C PRO A 364 4.33 41.37 -33.00
N ASP A 365 5.62 41.39 -33.29
CA ASP A 365 6.45 42.60 -33.39
C ASP A 365 7.05 43.13 -32.07
N LEU A 366 8.00 42.38 -31.49
CA LEU A 366 9.08 42.98 -30.68
C LEU A 366 10.33 42.08 -30.56
N LEU A 367 10.68 41.35 -31.62
CA LEU A 367 11.97 40.65 -31.74
C LEU A 367 12.63 40.90 -33.10
N THR A 368 12.73 42.18 -33.47
CA THR A 368 13.61 42.62 -34.56
C THR A 368 14.26 43.94 -34.19
N GLN A 369 15.21 43.90 -33.25
CA GLN A 369 16.39 44.79 -33.16
C GLN A 369 17.11 44.56 -31.82
N ALA A 370 18.18 43.78 -31.85
CA ALA A 370 19.46 44.01 -31.16
C ALA A 370 20.44 42.90 -31.56
#